data_AF-A0A7J2QYV0-F1
#
_entry.id   AF-A0A7J2QYV0-F1
#
_cell.length_a   1.000
_cell.length_b   1.000
_cell.length_c   1.000
_cell.angle_alpha   90.00
_cell.angle_beta   90.00
_cell.angle_gamma   90.00
#
_symmetry.space_group_name_H-M   'P 1'
#
loop_
_entity.id
_entity.type
_entity.pdbx_description
1 polymer ?
#
loop_
_entity_poly.entity_id
_entity_poly.type
_entity_poly.pdbx_seq_one_letter_code
_entity_poly.pdbx_strand_id
1 'polypeptide(L)'
;MLLTSYLIILVNLLLLIKNISDYSKKDVDKGETPLDVYILCSCIREAFCLSYAIRKENNLYFYFQKKYTLIKFKGNKLRYLGPDERSQALLLEKALIKANQNDNFRDKKLVKSTPGIFVKRFVDDVSFFSFYCSIVKGKSYLIITSDQNVKEEINSANLNDDLLELMEDNFYIIPTYSISKENSKIIELFKELKNIKILSLSKIKSLENKILYLNYRKDQLGNRKK
;
A
#
# COMPACT_ATOMS: atom_id res chain seq x y z
N MET A 1 -6.65 3.77 -38.58
CA MET A 1 -5.68 4.07 -37.49
C MET A 1 -6.22 3.43 -36.23
N LEU A 2 -5.88 2.16 -35.98
CA LEU A 2 -6.34 1.42 -34.80
C LEU A 2 -5.68 2.04 -33.57
N LEU A 3 -6.47 2.71 -32.72
CA LEU A 3 -6.05 3.03 -31.36
C LEU A 3 -5.82 1.69 -30.65
N THR A 4 -4.57 1.24 -30.57
CA THR A 4 -4.18 0.27 -29.54
C THR A 4 -4.41 0.95 -28.19
N SER A 5 -5.58 0.72 -27.61
CA SER A 5 -5.89 1.08 -26.24
C SER A 5 -4.92 0.30 -25.36
N TYR A 6 -3.82 0.95 -24.95
CA TYR A 6 -2.92 0.38 -23.95
C TYR A 6 -3.73 0.20 -22.67
N LEU A 7 -3.96 -1.06 -22.31
CA LEU A 7 -4.53 -1.46 -21.03
C LEU A 7 -3.60 -0.93 -19.93
N ILE A 8 -3.99 0.15 -19.25
CA ILE A 8 -3.20 0.71 -18.15
C ILE A 8 -3.40 -0.19 -16.95
N ILE A 9 -2.38 -1.00 -16.66
CA ILE A 9 -2.39 -1.93 -15.54
C ILE A 9 -2.14 -1.16 -14.25
N LEU A 10 -3.21 -0.90 -13.50
CA LEU A 10 -3.13 -0.26 -12.18
C LEU A 10 -2.71 -1.27 -11.11
N VAL A 11 -1.76 -0.87 -10.28
CA VAL A 11 -1.33 -1.66 -9.11
C VAL A 11 -1.65 -0.90 -7.84
N ASN A 12 -2.50 -1.50 -7.00
CA ASN A 12 -2.87 -0.95 -5.70
C ASN A 12 -2.11 -1.70 -4.60
N LEU A 13 -1.24 -1.00 -3.87
CA LEU A 13 -0.49 -1.52 -2.74
C LEU A 13 -1.14 -1.00 -1.45
N LEU A 14 -1.68 -1.89 -0.61
CA LEU A 14 -2.26 -1.54 0.68
C LEU A 14 -1.38 -2.04 1.81
N LEU A 15 -0.74 -1.13 2.54
CA LEU A 15 0.02 -1.47 3.74
C LEU A 15 -0.88 -1.32 4.97
N LEU A 16 -0.98 -2.41 5.74
CA LEU A 16 -1.68 -2.42 7.02
C LEU A 16 -0.67 -2.17 8.13
N ILE A 17 -0.77 -0.99 8.74
CA ILE A 17 0.21 -0.45 9.69
C ILE A 17 -0.46 -0.37 11.06
N LYS A 18 0.15 -0.94 12.09
CA LYS A 18 -0.42 -0.88 13.44
C LYS A 18 -0.46 0.55 13.98
N ASN A 19 0.70 1.18 13.99
CA ASN A 19 0.89 2.53 14.47
C ASN A 19 2.03 3.20 13.70
N ILE A 20 2.13 4.51 13.83
CA ILE A 20 3.29 5.27 13.40
C ILE A 20 3.72 6.20 14.52
N SER A 21 5.02 6.31 14.73
CA SER A 21 5.65 7.29 15.60
C SER A 21 5.29 8.70 15.16
N ASP A 22 5.05 9.58 16.12
CA ASP A 22 4.92 11.00 15.81
C ASP A 22 6.32 11.57 15.52
N TYR A 23 6.39 12.45 14.53
CA TYR A 23 7.61 13.11 14.10
C TYR A 23 7.26 14.46 13.47
N SER A 24 8.26 15.32 13.36
CA SER A 24 8.14 16.64 12.76
C SER A 24 9.21 16.86 11.70
N LYS A 25 9.03 17.89 10.88
CA LYS A 25 10.09 18.41 9.99
C LYS A 25 11.43 18.59 10.71
N LYS A 26 11.44 19.07 11.97
CA LYS A 26 12.70 19.30 12.69
C LYS A 26 13.46 18.01 12.96
N ASP A 27 12.76 16.92 13.22
CA ASP A 27 13.36 15.61 13.49
C ASP A 27 14.00 15.06 12.21
N VAL A 28 13.29 15.17 11.09
CA VAL A 28 13.82 14.81 9.75
C VAL A 28 15.03 15.67 9.39
N ASP A 29 14.99 16.97 9.66
CA ASP A 29 16.07 17.92 9.35
C ASP A 29 17.36 17.62 10.13
N LYS A 30 17.24 16.99 11.30
CA LYS A 30 18.37 16.56 12.14
C LYS A 30 18.85 15.13 11.87
N GLY A 31 18.15 14.38 11.01
CA GLY A 31 18.42 12.96 10.80
C GLY A 31 17.91 12.05 11.94
N GLU A 32 16.96 12.54 12.73
CA GLU A 32 16.33 11.84 13.86
C GLU A 32 14.97 11.22 13.45
N THR A 33 14.79 10.89 12.17
CA THR A 33 13.55 10.27 11.67
C THR A 33 13.33 8.91 12.35
N PRO A 34 12.15 8.66 12.96
CA PRO A 34 11.85 7.36 13.54
C PRO A 34 11.96 6.22 12.51
N LEU A 35 12.44 5.05 12.95
CA LEU A 35 12.72 3.92 12.06
C LEU A 35 11.48 3.45 11.28
N ASP A 36 10.30 3.46 11.91
CA ASP A 36 9.05 3.09 11.24
C ASP A 36 8.66 4.09 10.16
N VAL A 37 8.87 5.39 10.39
CA VAL A 37 8.69 6.45 9.39
C VAL A 37 9.67 6.26 8.22
N TYR A 38 10.94 5.95 8.51
CA TYR A 38 11.96 5.66 7.51
C TYR A 38 11.59 4.46 6.62
N ILE A 39 11.06 3.38 7.22
CA ILE A 39 10.57 2.20 6.49
C ILE A 39 9.42 2.58 5.56
N LEU A 40 8.47 3.40 6.03
CA LEU A 40 7.36 3.88 5.20
C LEU A 40 7.84 4.78 4.05
N CYS A 41 8.84 5.64 4.29
CA CYS A 41 9.47 6.43 3.22
C CYS A 41 10.12 5.50 2.18
N SER A 42 10.85 4.48 2.62
CA SER A 42 11.41 3.46 1.72
C SER A 42 10.30 2.73 0.93
N CYS A 43 9.15 2.43 1.53
CA CYS A 43 8.01 1.87 0.82
C CYS A 43 7.41 2.83 -0.22
N ILE A 44 7.33 4.14 0.09
CA ILE A 44 6.92 5.18 -0.88
C ILE A 44 7.89 5.20 -2.05
N ARG A 45 9.20 5.20 -1.77
CA ARG A 45 10.25 5.18 -2.79
C ARG A 45 10.11 3.97 -3.71
N GLU A 46 10.05 2.75 -3.17
CA GLU A 46 9.93 1.53 -3.98
C GLU A 46 8.59 1.43 -4.72
N ALA A 47 7.53 2.07 -4.21
CA ALA A 47 6.23 2.11 -4.86
C ALA A 47 6.20 3.05 -6.07
N PHE A 48 6.99 4.14 -6.08
CA PHE A 48 6.84 5.20 -7.08
C PHE A 48 8.10 5.55 -7.86
N CYS A 49 9.27 5.60 -7.23
CA CYS A 49 10.46 6.16 -7.86
C CYS A 49 11.04 5.21 -8.91
N LEU A 50 11.36 5.78 -10.08
CA LEU A 50 12.19 5.19 -11.13
C LEU A 50 13.41 6.10 -11.33
N SER A 51 14.41 5.66 -12.09
CA SER A 51 15.64 6.46 -12.33
C SER A 51 15.37 7.86 -12.88
N TYR A 52 14.35 8.01 -13.76
CA TYR A 52 14.05 9.27 -14.44
C TYR A 52 12.57 9.68 -14.38
N ALA A 53 11.76 8.98 -13.60
CA ALA A 53 10.32 9.17 -13.58
C ALA A 53 9.68 8.66 -12.28
N ILE A 54 8.36 8.74 -12.21
CA ILE A 54 7.56 8.04 -11.20
C ILE A 54 6.56 7.09 -11.88
N ARG A 55 6.24 5.97 -11.22
CA ARG A 55 5.19 5.03 -11.62
C ARG A 55 3.82 5.69 -11.47
N LYS A 56 3.19 6.07 -12.59
CA LYS A 56 1.90 6.77 -12.61
C LYS A 56 0.72 5.82 -12.38
N GLU A 57 0.94 4.56 -12.69
CA GLU A 57 -0.01 3.45 -12.63
C GLU A 57 -0.05 2.77 -11.25
N ASN A 58 0.82 3.18 -10.32
CA ASN A 58 0.79 2.69 -8.95
C ASN A 58 -0.10 3.58 -8.07
N ASN A 59 -0.80 2.95 -7.13
CA ASN A 59 -1.45 3.59 -6.00
C ASN A 59 -0.93 2.94 -4.72
N LEU A 60 -0.58 3.74 -3.73
CA LEU A 60 -0.13 3.26 -2.42
C LEU A 60 -1.10 3.74 -1.35
N TYR A 61 -1.52 2.84 -0.48
CA TYR A 61 -2.47 3.07 0.59
C TYR A 61 -1.80 2.67 1.90
N PHE A 62 -1.74 3.61 2.84
CA PHE A 62 -1.31 3.36 4.21
C PHE A 62 -2.53 3.39 5.10
N TYR A 63 -2.87 2.27 5.72
CA TYR A 63 -3.92 2.22 6.72
C TYR A 63 -3.32 2.05 8.11
N PHE A 64 -3.42 3.09 8.93
CA PHE A 64 -2.96 3.13 10.32
C PHE A 64 -4.08 2.67 11.26
N GLN A 65 -3.99 1.44 11.75
CA GLN A 65 -5.05 0.77 12.53
C GLN A 65 -5.37 1.51 13.83
N LYS A 66 -4.36 1.85 14.65
CA LYS A 66 -4.60 2.57 15.92
C LYS A 66 -5.24 3.94 15.73
N LYS A 67 -5.01 4.59 14.57
CA LYS A 67 -5.54 5.92 14.24
C LYS A 67 -6.79 5.84 13.35
N TYR A 68 -7.23 4.64 12.95
CA TYR A 68 -8.28 4.39 11.95
C TYR A 68 -8.20 5.33 10.74
N THR A 69 -6.97 5.51 10.21
CA THR A 69 -6.67 6.53 9.22
C THR A 69 -6.08 5.90 7.96
N LEU A 70 -6.64 6.24 6.81
CA LEU A 70 -6.11 5.90 5.49
C LEU A 70 -5.44 7.12 4.87
N ILE A 71 -4.22 6.93 4.38
CA ILE A 71 -3.52 7.86 3.49
C ILE A 71 -3.33 7.19 2.14
N LYS A 72 -3.81 7.82 1.07
CA LYS A 72 -3.71 7.33 -0.31
C LYS A 72 -2.80 8.23 -1.13
N PHE A 73 -1.77 7.64 -1.72
CA PHE A 73 -0.91 8.23 -2.73
C PHE A 73 -1.36 7.72 -4.11
N LYS A 74 -1.73 8.63 -5.01
CA LYS A 74 -2.21 8.32 -6.37
C LYS A 74 -1.14 8.69 -7.40
N GLY A 75 -0.44 7.70 -7.94
CA GLY A 75 0.74 7.88 -8.80
C GLY A 75 0.57 8.92 -9.89
N ASN A 76 -0.52 8.83 -10.67
CA ASN A 76 -0.79 9.75 -11.78
C ASN A 76 -1.14 11.19 -11.37
N LYS A 77 -1.28 11.49 -10.08
CA LYS A 77 -1.51 12.84 -9.55
C LYS A 77 -0.43 13.33 -8.58
N LEU A 78 0.54 12.49 -8.23
CA LEU A 78 1.61 12.85 -7.29
C LEU A 78 2.50 13.95 -7.86
N ARG A 79 2.85 14.92 -7.01
CA ARG A 79 3.86 15.94 -7.29
C ARG A 79 4.74 16.15 -6.05
N TYR A 80 5.92 16.74 -6.27
CA TYR A 80 6.90 17.07 -5.24
C TYR A 80 7.49 15.86 -4.49
N LEU A 81 7.23 14.64 -4.97
CA LEU A 81 7.84 13.43 -4.45
C LEU A 81 9.25 13.29 -5.03
N GLY A 82 10.27 13.50 -4.21
CA GLY A 82 11.66 13.20 -4.53
C GLY A 82 12.04 11.78 -4.13
N PRO A 83 13.19 11.26 -4.63
CA PRO A 83 13.70 9.95 -4.22
C PRO A 83 14.30 9.95 -2.80
N ASP A 84 14.59 11.14 -2.26
CA ASP A 84 15.13 11.33 -0.92
C ASP A 84 14.08 11.10 0.17
N GLU A 85 14.54 10.61 1.32
CA GLU A 85 13.70 10.36 2.50
C GLU A 85 13.00 11.64 2.97
N ARG A 86 13.70 12.78 2.98
CA ARG A 86 13.18 14.05 3.51
C ARG A 86 11.91 14.47 2.77
N SER A 87 11.91 14.49 1.44
CA SER A 87 10.72 14.88 0.66
C SER A 87 9.53 13.95 0.92
N GLN A 88 9.77 12.65 1.05
CA GLN A 88 8.75 11.63 1.36
C GLN A 88 8.19 11.82 2.78
N ALA A 89 9.07 11.99 3.76
CA ALA A 89 8.71 12.20 5.16
C ALA A 89 7.88 13.46 5.35
N LEU A 90 8.24 14.58 4.69
CA LEU A 90 7.48 15.84 4.78
C LEU A 90 6.10 15.75 4.10
N LEU A 91 5.96 14.98 3.02
CA LEU A 91 4.66 14.73 2.39
C LEU A 91 3.76 13.86 3.27
N LEU A 92 4.33 12.83 3.90
CA LEU A 92 3.62 11.97 4.85
C LEU A 92 3.21 12.73 6.11
N GLU A 93 4.08 13.58 6.66
CA GLU A 93 3.81 14.42 7.83
C GLU A 93 2.60 15.33 7.56
N LYS A 94 2.59 16.04 6.41
CA LYS A 94 1.46 16.89 5.99
C LYS A 94 0.16 16.10 5.86
N ALA A 95 0.22 14.84 5.42
CA ALA A 95 -0.95 13.99 5.32
C ALA A 95 -1.46 13.57 6.72
N LEU A 96 -0.56 13.19 7.63
CA LEU A 96 -0.90 12.86 9.03
C LEU A 96 -1.50 14.06 9.77
N ILE A 97 -0.89 15.24 9.66
CA ILE A 97 -1.43 16.49 10.24
C ILE A 97 -2.83 16.76 9.68
N LYS A 98 -3.02 16.64 8.36
CA LYS A 98 -4.33 16.87 7.73
C LYS A 98 -5.40 15.89 8.22
N ALA A 99 -5.02 14.64 8.46
CA ALA A 99 -5.92 13.62 9.01
C ALA A 99 -6.33 13.97 10.45
N ASN A 100 -5.38 14.41 11.29
CA ASN A 100 -5.64 14.78 12.68
C ASN A 100 -6.51 16.04 12.82
N GLN A 101 -6.34 17.03 11.95
CA GLN A 101 -7.09 18.30 12.01
C GLN A 101 -8.58 18.19 11.67
N ASN A 102 -9.05 17.02 11.22
CA ASN A 102 -10.41 16.88 10.70
C ASN A 102 -11.11 15.67 11.34
N ASP A 103 -11.66 15.87 12.53
CA ASP A 103 -12.52 14.88 13.20
C ASP A 103 -13.85 14.63 12.45
N ASN A 104 -14.28 15.57 11.59
CA ASN A 104 -15.52 15.51 10.81
C ASN A 104 -15.48 14.57 9.59
N PHE A 105 -14.61 13.56 9.57
CA PHE A 105 -14.35 12.70 8.40
C PHE A 105 -15.02 11.32 8.41
N ARG A 106 -15.86 11.02 9.41
CA ARG A 106 -16.61 9.76 9.45
C ARG A 106 -17.47 9.55 8.18
N ASP A 107 -18.02 10.61 7.59
CA ASP A 107 -18.93 10.54 6.43
C ASP A 107 -18.46 11.21 5.13
N LYS A 108 -17.23 11.76 5.07
CA LYS A 108 -16.76 12.50 3.87
C LYS A 108 -15.97 11.63 2.89
N LYS A 109 -15.99 12.01 1.61
CA LYS A 109 -15.09 11.50 0.56
C LYS A 109 -13.62 11.75 0.94
N LEU A 110 -12.70 11.03 0.30
CA LEU A 110 -11.25 11.25 0.40
C LEU A 110 -10.90 12.75 0.27
N VAL A 111 -10.24 13.30 1.29
CA VAL A 111 -9.84 14.72 1.29
C VAL A 111 -8.40 14.87 0.87
N LYS A 112 -8.15 15.81 -0.05
CA LYS A 112 -6.80 16.10 -0.54
C LYS A 112 -5.96 16.75 0.57
N SER A 113 -4.77 16.20 0.84
CA SER A 113 -3.72 16.85 1.64
C SER A 113 -2.79 17.65 0.73
N THR A 114 -2.17 16.98 -0.25
CA THR A 114 -1.28 17.59 -1.25
C THR A 114 -1.58 16.99 -2.64
N PRO A 115 -0.99 17.48 -3.75
CA PRO A 115 -1.23 16.88 -5.06
C PRO A 115 -0.92 15.37 -5.11
N GLY A 116 -1.97 14.58 -5.35
CA GLY A 116 -1.89 13.13 -5.39
C GLY A 116 -1.96 12.42 -4.04
N ILE A 117 -2.01 13.14 -2.92
CA ILE A 117 -2.12 12.56 -1.58
C ILE A 117 -3.46 12.91 -0.96
N PHE A 118 -4.20 11.89 -0.54
CA PHE A 118 -5.53 11.99 0.03
C PHE A 118 -5.61 11.29 1.37
N VAL A 119 -6.49 11.76 2.24
CA VAL A 119 -6.69 11.21 3.59
C VAL A 119 -8.15 10.93 3.85
N LYS A 120 -8.44 9.89 4.63
CA LYS A 120 -9.78 9.58 5.15
C LYS A 120 -9.64 8.92 6.53
N ARG A 121 -10.50 9.32 7.48
CA ARG A 121 -10.62 8.66 8.78
C ARG A 121 -11.86 7.78 8.81
N PHE A 122 -11.78 6.74 9.62
CA PHE A 122 -12.80 5.73 9.82
C PHE A 122 -13.18 5.68 11.29
N VAL A 123 -14.34 5.08 11.57
CA VAL A 123 -14.78 4.84 12.95
C VAL A 123 -13.97 3.69 13.54
N ASP A 124 -13.68 2.68 12.73
CA ASP A 124 -13.05 1.42 13.10
C ASP A 124 -12.56 0.67 11.85
N ASP A 125 -11.99 -0.53 12.06
CA ASP A 125 -11.54 -1.40 10.97
C ASP A 125 -12.70 -1.91 10.10
N VAL A 126 -13.91 -2.02 10.63
CA VAL A 126 -15.09 -2.50 9.88
C VAL A 126 -15.53 -1.46 8.85
N SER A 127 -15.62 -0.20 9.24
CA SER A 127 -15.94 0.91 8.33
C SER A 127 -14.84 1.16 7.31
N PHE A 128 -13.56 0.97 7.67
CA PHE A 128 -12.47 0.94 6.70
C PHE A 128 -12.64 -0.22 5.70
N PHE A 129 -12.93 -1.42 6.18
CA PHE A 129 -13.09 -2.60 5.35
C PHE A 129 -14.29 -2.47 4.39
N SER A 130 -15.41 -1.90 4.85
CA SER A 130 -16.54 -1.56 3.98
C SER A 130 -16.13 -0.60 2.85
N PHE A 131 -15.37 0.45 3.19
CA PHE A 131 -14.81 1.34 2.17
C PHE A 131 -13.84 0.63 1.23
N TYR A 132 -12.98 -0.25 1.74
CA TYR A 132 -12.11 -1.10 0.92
C TYR A 132 -12.91 -1.90 -0.10
N CYS A 133 -13.94 -2.63 0.34
CA CYS A 133 -14.82 -3.39 -0.54
C CYS A 133 -15.50 -2.53 -1.60
N SER A 134 -15.78 -1.25 -1.31
CA SER A 134 -16.37 -0.32 -2.29
C SER A 134 -15.40 0.15 -3.38
N ILE A 135 -14.08 0.09 -3.15
CA ILE A 135 -13.06 0.57 -4.11
C ILE A 135 -12.34 -0.55 -4.86
N VAL A 136 -12.40 -1.78 -4.35
CA VAL A 136 -11.79 -2.94 -5.00
C VAL A 136 -12.63 -3.37 -6.18
N LYS A 137 -11.96 -3.53 -7.32
CA LYS A 137 -12.57 -4.05 -8.54
C LYS A 137 -11.93 -5.38 -8.97
N GLY A 138 -10.63 -5.53 -8.74
CA GLY A 138 -9.88 -6.76 -8.99
C GLY A 138 -9.89 -7.74 -7.81
N LYS A 139 -9.01 -8.74 -7.90
CA LYS A 139 -8.70 -9.69 -6.84
C LYS A 139 -7.86 -9.03 -5.75
N SER A 140 -7.98 -9.56 -4.54
CA SER A 140 -7.18 -9.15 -3.39
C SER A 140 -6.10 -10.19 -3.11
N TYR A 141 -4.87 -9.77 -2.83
CA TYR A 141 -3.76 -10.65 -2.54
C TYR A 141 -3.18 -10.30 -1.19
N LEU A 142 -3.39 -11.16 -0.19
CA LEU A 142 -2.77 -11.00 1.12
C LEU A 142 -1.36 -11.55 1.09
N ILE A 143 -0.38 -10.68 1.35
CA ILE A 143 1.03 -11.04 1.36
C ILE A 143 1.44 -11.45 2.76
N ILE A 144 1.98 -12.66 2.85
CA ILE A 144 2.43 -13.28 4.09
C ILE A 144 3.97 -13.29 4.17
N THR A 145 4.49 -12.91 5.35
CA THR A 145 5.90 -12.95 5.72
C THR A 145 6.26 -14.28 6.42
N SER A 146 7.54 -14.68 6.30
CA SER A 146 8.14 -16.00 6.60
C SER A 146 7.97 -16.61 7.99
N ASP A 147 7.23 -16.00 8.91
CA ASP A 147 7.01 -16.55 10.25
C ASP A 147 5.75 -17.42 10.32
N GLN A 148 5.38 -17.99 9.19
CA GLN A 148 4.10 -18.65 8.98
C GLN A 148 4.36 -20.08 8.51
N ASN A 149 4.43 -20.99 9.49
CA ASN A 149 3.94 -22.35 9.28
C ASN A 149 2.41 -22.27 9.10
N VAL A 150 1.95 -21.72 7.97
CA VAL A 150 0.59 -22.00 7.49
C VAL A 150 0.70 -23.38 6.84
N LYS A 151 0.71 -24.40 7.70
CA LYS A 151 0.30 -25.73 7.28
C LYS A 151 -1.21 -25.64 7.08
N GLU A 152 -1.60 -25.99 5.86
CA GLU A 152 -2.92 -26.51 5.48
C GLU A 152 -4.05 -25.46 5.25
N GLU A 153 -4.69 -25.61 4.08
CA GLU A 153 -6.02 -25.13 3.69
C GLU A 153 -6.28 -23.67 3.29
N ILE A 154 -5.35 -22.98 2.64
CA ILE A 154 -5.75 -21.79 1.84
C ILE A 154 -5.05 -21.85 0.48
N ASN A 155 -5.85 -21.89 -0.60
CA ASN A 155 -5.46 -21.88 -2.01
C ASN A 155 -4.11 -21.18 -2.25
N SER A 156 -3.05 -21.97 -2.24
CA SER A 156 -1.68 -21.49 -2.37
C SER A 156 -1.44 -21.14 -3.83
N ALA A 157 -1.52 -19.85 -4.14
CA ALA A 157 -1.17 -19.35 -5.46
C ALA A 157 0.33 -19.56 -5.69
N ASN A 158 0.69 -20.43 -6.64
CA ASN A 158 2.06 -20.51 -7.11
C ASN A 158 2.36 -19.22 -7.88
N LEU A 159 3.36 -18.48 -7.40
CA LEU A 159 3.72 -17.13 -7.86
C LEU A 159 4.19 -17.08 -9.33
N ASN A 160 4.28 -18.23 -10.01
CA ASN A 160 4.70 -18.34 -11.40
C ASN A 160 3.52 -18.40 -12.38
N ASP A 161 2.37 -18.98 -12.00
CA ASP A 161 1.21 -19.15 -12.90
C ASP A 161 0.10 -18.12 -12.61
N ASP A 162 -0.09 -17.73 -11.34
CA ASP A 162 -1.20 -16.84 -10.92
C ASP A 162 -0.90 -15.34 -11.05
N LEU A 163 0.35 -14.97 -11.34
CA LEU A 163 0.78 -13.60 -11.64
C LEU A 163 0.38 -13.12 -13.04
N LEU A 164 -0.08 -14.02 -13.90
CA LEU A 164 -0.51 -13.73 -15.28
C LEU A 164 -1.96 -13.22 -15.39
N GLU A 165 -2.87 -13.61 -14.48
CA GLU A 165 -4.23 -13.04 -14.38
C GLU A 165 -4.26 -11.68 -13.65
N LEU A 166 -3.10 -11.15 -13.27
CA LEU A 166 -2.94 -10.28 -12.12
C LEU A 166 -2.97 -8.77 -12.44
N MET A 167 -3.68 -8.32 -13.48
CA MET A 167 -3.31 -7.02 -14.07
C MET A 167 -4.41 -5.98 -14.36
N GLU A 168 -5.61 -6.08 -13.78
CA GLU A 168 -6.48 -4.90 -13.71
C GLU A 168 -7.02 -4.68 -12.30
N ASP A 169 -6.69 -3.53 -11.71
CA ASP A 169 -7.25 -3.04 -10.45
C ASP A 169 -7.08 -3.96 -9.21
N ASN A 170 -6.10 -4.87 -9.24
CA ASN A 170 -5.80 -5.75 -8.11
C ASN A 170 -5.22 -4.98 -6.91
N PHE A 171 -5.49 -5.50 -5.73
CA PHE A 171 -4.95 -5.00 -4.46
C PHE A 171 -3.99 -6.00 -3.84
N TYR A 172 -2.77 -5.55 -3.55
CA TYR A 172 -1.76 -6.31 -2.82
C TYR A 172 -1.71 -5.76 -1.40
N ILE A 173 -2.17 -6.56 -0.45
CA ILE A 173 -2.31 -6.21 0.96
C ILE A 173 -1.08 -6.72 1.70
N ILE A 174 -0.33 -5.81 2.33
CA ILE A 174 0.95 -6.11 2.98
C ILE A 174 0.91 -5.63 4.43
N PRO A 175 0.67 -6.54 5.40
CA PRO A 175 0.79 -6.20 6.81
C PRO A 175 2.24 -5.86 7.18
N THR A 176 2.44 -4.82 8.00
CA THR A 176 3.78 -4.47 8.53
C THR A 176 4.15 -5.28 9.77
N TYR A 177 3.35 -6.28 10.12
CA TYR A 177 3.45 -7.09 11.32
C TYR A 177 3.14 -8.56 11.01
N SER A 178 3.52 -9.47 11.90
CA SER A 178 3.30 -10.90 11.68
C SER A 178 1.87 -11.31 12.02
N ILE A 179 1.11 -11.75 11.02
CA ILE A 179 -0.27 -12.24 11.20
C ILE A 179 -0.33 -13.45 12.16
N SER A 180 0.69 -14.31 12.18
CA SER A 180 0.69 -15.51 13.06
C SER A 180 0.88 -15.19 14.53
N LYS A 181 1.57 -14.09 14.84
CA LYS A 181 1.87 -13.67 16.21
C LYS A 181 0.82 -12.72 16.77
N GLU A 182 -0.02 -12.16 15.90
CA GLU A 182 -0.89 -11.05 16.25
C GLU A 182 -2.24 -11.20 15.55
N ASN A 183 -3.27 -11.58 16.33
CA ASN A 183 -4.65 -11.52 15.86
C ASN A 183 -5.05 -10.05 15.70
N SER A 184 -5.31 -9.65 14.46
CA SER A 184 -5.80 -8.32 14.13
C SER A 184 -7.14 -8.50 13.42
N LYS A 185 -8.19 -7.88 13.99
CA LYS A 185 -9.58 -7.94 13.49
C LYS A 185 -9.66 -7.66 11.99
N ILE A 186 -8.85 -6.73 11.49
CA ILE A 186 -8.82 -6.39 10.08
C ILE A 186 -8.34 -7.54 9.19
N ILE A 187 -7.42 -8.38 9.66
CA ILE A 187 -6.93 -9.54 8.91
C ILE A 187 -8.01 -10.61 8.82
N GLU A 188 -8.79 -10.80 9.89
CA GLU A 188 -9.96 -11.69 9.87
C GLU A 188 -10.99 -11.21 8.84
N LEU A 189 -11.31 -9.90 8.82
CA LEU A 189 -12.18 -9.31 7.80
C LEU A 189 -11.65 -9.56 6.37
N PHE A 190 -10.35 -9.39 6.14
CA PHE A 190 -9.76 -9.68 4.83
C PHE A 190 -9.84 -11.17 4.46
N LYS A 191 -9.68 -12.10 5.42
CA LYS A 191 -9.81 -13.54 5.17
C LYS A 191 -11.22 -13.96 4.77
N GLU A 192 -12.25 -13.22 5.18
CA GLU A 192 -13.66 -13.47 4.79
C GLU A 192 -13.97 -13.08 3.34
N LEU A 193 -13.06 -12.36 2.66
CA LEU A 193 -13.26 -11.99 1.25
C LEU A 193 -13.24 -13.24 0.35
N LYS A 194 -14.35 -13.50 -0.35
CA LYS A 194 -14.46 -14.59 -1.33
C LYS A 194 -13.36 -14.60 -2.40
N ASN A 195 -12.83 -13.43 -2.75
CA ASN A 195 -11.85 -13.22 -3.83
C ASN A 195 -10.43 -12.88 -3.30
N ILE A 196 -10.09 -13.31 -2.08
CA ILE A 196 -8.73 -13.15 -1.56
C ILE A 196 -7.86 -14.37 -1.90
N LYS A 197 -6.66 -14.11 -2.40
CA LYS A 197 -5.59 -15.09 -2.57
C LYS A 197 -4.48 -14.80 -1.58
N ILE A 198 -3.81 -15.84 -1.09
CA ILE A 198 -2.64 -15.69 -0.23
C ILE A 198 -1.38 -15.83 -1.08
N LEU A 199 -0.46 -14.88 -0.96
CA LEU A 199 0.87 -14.93 -1.58
C LEU A 199 1.95 -14.94 -0.51
N SER A 200 2.81 -15.94 -0.54
CA SER A 200 3.97 -16.00 0.35
C SER A 200 5.17 -15.33 -0.30
N LEU A 201 5.67 -14.27 0.31
CA LEU A 201 6.96 -13.63 -0.02
C LEU A 201 7.97 -13.81 1.12
N SER A 202 7.98 -15.03 1.69
CA SER A 202 8.78 -15.40 2.86
C SER A 202 10.29 -15.16 2.68
N LYS A 203 10.82 -15.39 1.47
CA LYS A 203 12.24 -15.17 1.17
C LYS A 203 12.66 -13.69 1.21
N ILE A 204 11.71 -12.76 1.13
CA ILE A 204 11.96 -11.31 1.11
C ILE A 204 11.64 -10.74 2.49
N LYS A 205 12.68 -10.41 3.26
CA LYS A 205 12.53 -9.99 4.65
C LYS A 205 11.90 -8.60 4.79
N SER A 206 12.52 -7.57 4.21
CA SER A 206 12.06 -6.20 4.38
C SER A 206 10.77 -5.89 3.61
N LEU A 207 10.07 -4.82 4.00
CA LEU A 207 8.74 -4.49 3.49
C LEU A 207 8.83 -3.85 2.11
N GLU A 208 9.73 -2.88 1.99
CA GLU A 208 10.04 -2.16 0.76
C GLU A 208 10.53 -3.09 -0.36
N ASN A 209 11.32 -4.12 -0.03
CA ASN A 209 11.77 -5.10 -1.03
C ASN A 209 10.62 -5.97 -1.58
N LYS A 210 9.54 -6.17 -0.82
CA LYS A 210 8.35 -6.86 -1.34
C LYS A 210 7.64 -5.99 -2.37
N ILE A 211 7.52 -4.70 -2.11
CA ILE A 211 6.96 -3.73 -3.06
C ILE A 211 7.82 -3.69 -4.33
N LEU A 212 9.14 -3.59 -4.18
CA LEU A 212 10.08 -3.64 -5.29
C LEU A 212 9.90 -4.92 -6.11
N TYR A 213 9.78 -6.07 -5.46
CA TYR A 213 9.58 -7.35 -6.14
C TYR A 213 8.25 -7.42 -6.89
N LEU A 214 7.15 -6.95 -6.32
CA LEU A 214 5.85 -6.87 -7.01
C LEU A 214 5.95 -5.98 -8.26
N ASN A 215 6.60 -4.83 -8.13
CA ASN A 215 6.84 -3.91 -9.25
C ASN A 215 7.74 -4.54 -10.32
N TYR A 216 8.80 -5.24 -9.93
CA TYR A 216 9.67 -5.97 -10.84
C TYR A 216 8.89 -7.04 -11.63
N ARG A 217 8.06 -7.83 -10.95
CA ARG A 217 7.20 -8.83 -11.61
C ARG A 217 6.21 -8.20 -12.57
N LYS A 218 5.60 -7.08 -12.18
CA LYS A 218 4.73 -6.28 -13.04
C LYS A 218 5.46 -5.83 -14.31
N ASP A 219 6.68 -5.31 -14.19
CA ASP A 219 7.46 -4.81 -15.32
C ASP A 219 7.87 -5.95 -16.27
N GLN A 220 8.28 -7.10 -15.73
CA GLN A 220 8.57 -8.28 -16.54
C GLN A 220 7.37 -8.72 -17.40
N LEU A 221 6.16 -8.70 -16.83
CA LEU A 221 4.93 -9.06 -17.54
C LEU A 221 4.55 -8.01 -18.59
N GLY A 222 4.70 -6.74 -18.27
CA GLY A 222 4.45 -5.64 -19.21
C GLY A 222 5.35 -5.69 -20.45
N ASN A 223 6.60 -6.13 -20.29
CA ASN A 223 7.53 -6.31 -21.40
C ASN A 223 7.24 -7.55 -22.25
N ARG A 224 6.60 -8.59 -21.70
CA ARG A 224 6.19 -9.79 -22.45
C ARG A 224 4.95 -9.57 -23.34
N LYS A 225 4.16 -8.53 -23.05
CA LYS A 225 2.97 -8.14 -23.84
C LYS A 225 3.28 -7.13 -24.95
N LYS A 226 4.54 -6.72 -25.10
CA LYS A 226 5.05 -5.90 -26.20
C LYS A 226 5.75 -6.78 -27.21
#